data_AF-A0A8R1Z5E3-F1
#
_entry.id   AF-A0A8R1Z5E3-F1
#
_cell.length_a   1.000
_cell.length_b   1.000
_cell.length_c   1.000
_cell.angle_alpha   90.00
_cell.angle_beta   90.00
_cell.angle_gamma   90.00
#
_symmetry.space_group_name_H-M   'P 1'
#
loop_
_entity.id
_entity.type
_entity.pdbx_description
1 polymer ?
#
loop_
_entity_poly.entity_id
_entity_poly.type
_entity_poly.pdbx_seq_one_letter_code
_entity_poly.pdbx_strand_id
1 'polypeptide(L)'
;SRMFGTNSTSNLYENMVEVCISSAMPQIRNLGSDQLNELLYSDEKLDAIISGLPQVRSLPSEKETDLAQNKSLAEWNLSQQPRLEQLKKQVKEKYDKVTELAQGLTSSQAEFAQISNGRSLEVTSNLMQVAMTEMDEEADELATQFKDKEIDYTAFSRPFLAKKNLVHKRKVKADRLSEMLQREDQPNRIESYTRPISMPSGVPNAAPYPDISRHSFW
;
A
#
# COMPACT_ATOMS: atom_id res chain seq x y z
N SER A 1 -1.12 -9.44 25.07
CA SER A 1 -1.36 -10.70 25.81
C SER A 1 -2.83 -10.84 26.13
N ARG A 2 -3.59 -11.62 25.34
CA ARG A 2 -4.91 -12.10 25.74
C ARG A 2 -4.68 -13.43 26.45
N MET A 3 -5.06 -13.50 27.73
CA MET A 3 -5.04 -14.73 28.50
C MET A 3 -6.04 -15.70 27.88
N PHE A 4 -5.55 -16.82 27.36
CA PHE A 4 -6.41 -17.92 26.93
C PHE A 4 -7.06 -18.53 28.17
N GLY A 5 -8.39 -18.66 28.12
CA GLY A 5 -9.22 -19.02 29.25
C GLY A 5 -8.95 -20.41 29.79
N THR A 6 -8.55 -20.46 31.06
CA THR A 6 -8.46 -21.69 31.87
C THR A 6 -9.83 -22.17 32.37
N ASN A 7 -10.87 -21.33 32.28
CA ASN A 7 -12.21 -21.66 32.78
C ASN A 7 -12.98 -22.65 31.88
N SER A 8 -12.60 -22.76 30.60
CA SER A 8 -13.31 -23.62 29.64
C SER A 8 -12.85 -25.07 29.72
N THR A 9 -11.58 -25.33 30.06
CA THR A 9 -11.04 -26.68 30.20
C THR A 9 -11.48 -27.33 31.51
N SER A 10 -11.52 -26.58 32.61
CA SER A 10 -11.99 -27.07 33.91
C SER A 10 -13.43 -27.60 33.86
N ASN A 11 -14.34 -26.85 33.22
CA ASN A 11 -15.73 -27.29 33.04
C ASN A 11 -15.85 -28.53 32.13
N LEU A 12 -14.93 -28.73 31.19
CA LEU A 12 -14.95 -29.89 30.30
C LEU A 12 -14.54 -31.17 31.05
N TYR A 13 -13.51 -31.08 31.90
CA TYR A 13 -13.10 -32.19 32.76
C TYR A 13 -14.15 -32.53 33.82
N GLU A 14 -14.77 -31.53 34.45
CA GLU A 14 -15.86 -31.75 35.43
C GLU A 14 -17.03 -32.52 34.80
N ASN A 15 -17.46 -32.11 33.60
CA ASN A 15 -18.51 -32.80 32.84
C ASN A 15 -18.09 -34.23 32.44
N MET A 16 -16.84 -34.45 32.03
CA MET A 16 -16.34 -35.77 31.66
C MET A 16 -16.31 -36.72 32.87
N VAL A 17 -15.95 -36.22 34.06
CA VAL A 17 -15.98 -36.98 35.30
C VAL A 17 -17.41 -37.37 35.68
N GLU A 18 -18.37 -36.46 35.58
CA GLU A 18 -19.79 -36.78 35.83
C GLU A 18 -20.33 -37.85 34.87
N VAL A 19 -19.97 -37.78 33.58
CA VAL A 19 -20.34 -38.77 32.58
C VAL A 19 -19.73 -40.15 32.87
N CYS A 20 -18.45 -40.19 33.28
CA CYS A 20 -17.78 -41.43 33.68
C CYS A 20 -18.42 -42.05 34.92
N ILE A 21 -18.74 -41.26 35.95
CA ILE A 21 -19.42 -41.71 37.16
C ILE A 21 -20.80 -42.29 36.80
N SER A 22 -21.60 -41.55 36.02
CA SER A 22 -22.93 -42.01 35.57
C SER A 22 -22.85 -43.33 34.77
N SER A 23 -21.80 -43.51 33.98
CA SER A 23 -21.57 -44.73 33.20
C SER A 23 -21.08 -45.93 34.04
N ALA A 24 -20.41 -45.69 35.17
CA ALA A 24 -19.93 -46.74 36.08
C ALA A 24 -21.02 -47.23 37.06
N MET A 25 -21.91 -46.34 37.49
CA MET A 25 -22.93 -46.60 38.51
C MET A 25 -23.84 -47.82 38.23
N PRO A 26 -24.27 -48.11 36.99
CA PRO A 26 -25.07 -49.31 36.70
C PRO A 26 -24.34 -50.62 36.99
N GLN A 27 -23.02 -50.68 36.76
CA GLN A 27 -22.22 -51.87 37.06
C GLN A 27 -22.05 -52.05 38.57
N ILE A 28 -21.84 -50.95 39.29
CA ILE A 28 -21.69 -50.95 40.75
C ILE A 28 -23.01 -51.32 41.45
N ARG A 29 -24.15 -50.85 40.93
CA ARG A 29 -25.49 -51.13 41.49
C ARG A 29 -25.92 -52.60 41.40
N ASN A 30 -25.31 -53.37 40.50
CA ASN A 30 -25.60 -54.79 40.32
C ASN A 30 -24.74 -55.71 41.21
N LEU A 31 -23.82 -55.17 42.01
CA LEU A 31 -22.94 -55.93 42.91
C LEU A 31 -23.63 -56.22 44.26
N GLY A 32 -23.37 -57.40 44.82
CA GLY A 32 -23.84 -57.78 46.17
C GLY A 32 -23.04 -57.14 47.30
N SER A 33 -23.55 -57.16 48.54
CA SER A 33 -22.93 -56.47 49.70
C SER A 33 -21.48 -56.90 49.97
N ASP A 34 -21.15 -58.18 49.77
CA ASP A 34 -19.79 -58.70 49.98
C ASP A 34 -18.83 -58.20 48.88
N GLN A 35 -19.33 -58.13 47.63
CA GLN A 35 -18.55 -57.64 46.48
C GLN A 35 -18.35 -56.12 46.52
N LEU A 36 -19.33 -55.38 47.06
CA LEU A 36 -19.22 -53.93 47.25
C LEU A 36 -18.23 -53.60 48.38
N ASN A 37 -18.20 -54.42 49.45
CA ASN A 37 -17.19 -54.31 50.50
C ASN A 37 -15.80 -54.59 49.93
N GLU A 38 -15.66 -55.64 49.12
CA GLU A 38 -14.39 -55.98 48.48
C GLU A 38 -13.92 -54.90 47.49
N LEU A 39 -14.84 -54.26 46.78
CA LEU A 39 -14.56 -53.12 45.88
C LEU A 39 -14.11 -51.88 46.66
N LEU A 40 -14.68 -51.62 47.85
CA LEU A 40 -14.30 -50.49 48.70
C LEU A 40 -12.86 -50.59 49.23
N TYR A 41 -12.33 -51.82 49.37
CA TYR A 41 -10.98 -52.07 49.90
C TYR A 41 -9.96 -52.47 48.82
N SER A 42 -10.33 -52.45 47.53
CA SER A 42 -9.45 -52.84 46.43
C SER A 42 -9.45 -51.80 45.30
N ASP A 43 -8.44 -50.93 45.34
CA ASP A 43 -8.20 -49.93 44.31
C ASP A 43 -8.00 -50.56 42.93
N GLU A 44 -7.37 -51.74 42.86
CA GLU A 44 -7.18 -52.49 41.60
C GLU A 44 -8.51 -52.86 40.92
N LYS A 45 -9.54 -53.20 41.69
CA LYS A 45 -10.88 -53.50 41.16
C LYS A 45 -11.61 -52.24 40.71
N LEU A 46 -11.43 -51.13 41.43
CA LEU A 46 -11.95 -49.82 41.01
C LEU A 46 -11.28 -49.36 39.72
N ASP A 47 -9.95 -49.48 39.60
CA ASP A 47 -9.20 -49.16 38.39
C ASP A 47 -9.60 -50.02 37.20
N ALA A 48 -9.92 -51.31 37.43
CA ALA A 48 -10.43 -52.19 36.39
C ALA A 48 -11.82 -51.74 35.87
N ILE A 49 -12.72 -51.29 36.75
CA ILE A 49 -14.02 -50.72 36.36
C ILE A 49 -13.80 -49.43 35.56
N ILE A 50 -12.95 -48.52 36.07
CA ILE A 50 -12.64 -47.23 35.42
C ILE A 50 -12.02 -47.44 34.04
N SER A 51 -11.04 -48.34 33.91
CA SER A 51 -10.39 -48.68 32.64
C SER A 51 -11.33 -49.37 31.65
N GLY A 52 -12.36 -50.05 32.16
CA GLY A 52 -13.41 -50.69 31.36
C GLY A 52 -14.46 -49.71 30.82
N LEU A 53 -14.51 -48.47 31.32
CA LEU A 53 -15.46 -47.47 30.86
C LEU A 53 -15.18 -47.09 29.40
N PRO A 54 -16.22 -47.00 28.55
CA PRO A 54 -16.04 -46.68 27.13
C PRO A 54 -15.38 -45.30 26.93
N GLN A 55 -15.65 -44.35 27.83
CA GLN A 55 -15.06 -43.01 27.82
C GLN A 55 -13.55 -43.05 28.07
N VAL A 56 -13.07 -43.89 28.99
CA VAL A 56 -11.64 -44.00 29.31
C VAL A 56 -10.92 -44.82 28.23
N ARG A 57 -11.59 -45.87 27.71
CA ARG A 57 -11.04 -46.73 26.66
C ARG A 57 -10.90 -46.03 25.31
N SER A 58 -11.72 -45.01 25.01
CA SER A 58 -11.63 -44.25 23.76
C SER A 58 -10.51 -43.21 23.75
N LEU A 59 -10.08 -42.71 24.92
CA LEU A 59 -9.06 -41.64 25.03
C LEU A 59 -7.74 -41.94 24.30
N PRO A 60 -7.16 -43.17 24.36
CA PRO A 60 -5.92 -43.45 23.63
C PRO A 60 -6.08 -43.34 22.11
N SER A 61 -7.22 -43.79 21.58
CA SER A 61 -7.53 -43.74 20.14
C SER A 61 -7.82 -42.30 19.69
N GLU A 62 -8.54 -41.54 20.50
CA GLU A 62 -8.81 -40.12 20.25
C GLU A 62 -7.50 -39.32 20.24
N LYS A 63 -6.64 -39.54 21.25
CA LYS A 63 -5.30 -38.97 21.31
C LYS A 63 -4.47 -39.31 20.07
N GLU A 64 -4.48 -40.56 19.62
CA GLU A 64 -3.73 -40.96 18.42
C GLU A 64 -4.27 -40.27 17.16
N THR A 65 -5.59 -40.14 17.06
CA THR A 65 -6.26 -39.44 15.96
C THR A 65 -5.87 -37.96 15.94
N ASP A 66 -5.93 -37.29 17.09
CA ASP A 66 -5.55 -35.88 17.25
C ASP A 66 -4.07 -35.66 16.94
N LEU A 67 -3.20 -36.56 17.40
CA LEU A 67 -1.76 -36.49 17.11
C LEU A 67 -1.50 -36.68 15.61
N ALA A 68 -2.18 -37.62 14.96
CA ALA A 68 -2.06 -37.82 13.52
C ALA A 68 -2.56 -36.60 12.74
N GLN A 69 -3.69 -36.01 13.14
CA GLN A 69 -4.23 -34.79 12.54
C GLN A 69 -3.28 -33.61 12.73
N ASN A 70 -2.80 -33.39 13.96
CA ASN A 70 -1.87 -32.32 14.26
C ASN A 70 -0.57 -32.45 13.46
N LYS A 71 -0.03 -33.66 13.37
CA LYS A 71 1.16 -33.96 12.57
C LYS A 71 0.94 -33.67 11.08
N SER A 72 -0.17 -34.15 10.51
CA SER A 72 -0.52 -33.88 9.10
C SER A 72 -0.66 -32.38 8.84
N LEU A 73 -1.31 -31.64 9.75
CA LEU A 73 -1.44 -30.19 9.66
C LEU A 73 -0.09 -29.47 9.75
N ALA A 74 0.79 -29.92 10.66
CA ALA A 74 2.14 -29.37 10.80
C ALA A 74 2.97 -29.63 9.54
N GLU A 75 2.94 -30.84 9.00
CA GLU A 75 3.62 -31.20 7.75
C GLU A 75 3.10 -30.38 6.57
N TRP A 76 1.78 -30.20 6.46
CA TRP A 76 1.19 -29.34 5.44
C TRP A 76 1.62 -27.88 5.62
N ASN A 77 1.56 -27.33 6.83
CA ASN A 77 2.01 -25.96 7.11
C ASN A 77 3.48 -25.76 6.72
N LEU A 78 4.36 -26.71 7.07
CA LEU A 78 5.77 -26.70 6.68
C LEU A 78 5.94 -26.79 5.16
N SER A 79 5.11 -27.57 4.47
CA SER A 79 5.14 -27.65 3.00
C SER A 79 4.75 -26.34 2.30
N GLN A 80 3.89 -25.53 2.93
CA GLN A 80 3.44 -24.25 2.37
C GLN A 80 4.44 -23.11 2.64
N GLN A 81 5.24 -23.20 3.69
CA GLN A 81 6.26 -22.20 4.03
C GLN A 81 7.17 -21.80 2.86
N PRO A 82 7.80 -22.71 2.08
CA PRO A 82 8.68 -22.32 0.98
C PRO A 82 7.95 -21.53 -0.11
N ARG A 83 6.70 -21.90 -0.42
CA ARG A 83 5.87 -21.18 -1.39
C ARG A 83 5.56 -19.77 -0.90
N LEU A 84 5.18 -19.63 0.37
CA LEU A 84 4.88 -18.32 0.98
C LEU A 84 6.13 -17.43 1.05
N GLU A 85 7.29 -17.99 1.40
CA GLU A 85 8.57 -17.27 1.41
C GLU A 85 8.97 -16.82 0.01
N GLN A 86 8.83 -17.68 -0.99
CA GLN A 86 9.09 -17.32 -2.39
C GLN A 86 8.17 -16.21 -2.85
N LEU A 87 6.87 -16.30 -2.56
CA LEU A 87 5.90 -15.28 -2.95
C LEU A 87 6.19 -13.94 -2.25
N LYS A 88 6.51 -13.96 -0.95
CA LYS A 88 6.94 -12.79 -0.19
C LYS A 88 8.20 -12.16 -0.80
N LYS A 89 9.17 -12.97 -1.21
CA LYS A 89 10.39 -12.49 -1.89
C LYS A 89 10.06 -11.83 -3.23
N GLN A 90 9.19 -12.44 -4.04
CA GLN A 90 8.77 -11.86 -5.32
C GLN A 90 8.03 -10.53 -5.15
N VAL A 91 7.13 -10.44 -4.16
CA VAL A 91 6.42 -9.20 -3.85
C VAL A 91 7.41 -8.12 -3.44
N LYS A 92 8.36 -8.45 -2.56
CA LYS A 92 9.42 -7.52 -2.15
C LYS A 92 10.25 -7.06 -3.34
N GLU A 93 10.71 -7.96 -4.19
CA GLU A 93 11.49 -7.62 -5.38
C GLU A 93 10.74 -6.71 -6.34
N LYS A 94 9.45 -6.99 -6.59
CA LYS A 94 8.62 -6.13 -7.44
C LYS A 94 8.40 -4.76 -6.81
N TYR A 95 8.16 -4.72 -5.51
CA TYR A 95 8.02 -3.46 -4.77
C TYR A 95 9.30 -2.63 -4.86
N ASP A 96 10.46 -3.23 -4.59
CA ASP A 96 11.76 -2.57 -4.67
C ASP A 96 11.99 -1.99 -6.08
N LYS A 97 11.71 -2.77 -7.14
CA LYS A 97 11.78 -2.29 -8.54
C LYS A 97 10.85 -1.10 -8.82
N VAL A 98 9.60 -1.15 -8.33
CA VAL A 98 8.65 -0.04 -8.51
C VAL A 98 9.16 1.20 -7.77
N THR A 99 9.71 1.05 -6.57
CA THR A 99 10.25 2.19 -5.82
C THR A 99 11.47 2.80 -6.50
N GLU A 100 12.37 1.98 -7.06
CA GLU A 100 13.51 2.45 -7.85
C GLU A 100 13.06 3.21 -9.11
N LEU A 101 12.13 2.64 -9.86
CA LEU A 101 11.57 3.29 -11.05
C LEU A 101 10.85 4.60 -10.71
N ALA A 102 10.10 4.63 -9.61
CA ALA A 102 9.43 5.85 -9.15
C ALA A 102 10.45 6.94 -8.78
N GLN A 103 11.53 6.59 -8.08
CA GLN A 103 12.62 7.52 -7.78
C GLN A 103 13.29 8.04 -9.05
N GLY A 104 13.59 7.15 -10.00
CA GLY A 104 14.14 7.52 -11.30
C GLY A 104 13.21 8.46 -12.08
N LEU A 105 11.91 8.19 -12.08
CA LEU A 105 10.91 9.04 -12.70
C LEU A 105 10.84 10.42 -12.01
N THR A 106 10.83 10.47 -10.68
CA THR A 106 10.82 11.74 -9.93
C THR A 106 12.09 12.56 -10.21
N SER A 107 13.26 11.93 -10.27
CA SER A 107 14.51 12.61 -10.63
C SER A 107 14.45 13.16 -12.06
N SER A 108 14.04 12.33 -13.02
CA SER A 108 13.90 12.76 -14.41
C SER A 108 12.86 13.87 -14.58
N GLN A 109 11.76 13.82 -13.84
CA GLN A 109 10.75 14.87 -13.80
C GLN A 109 11.29 16.16 -13.19
N ALA A 110 12.11 16.07 -12.15
CA ALA A 110 12.75 17.25 -11.55
C ALA A 110 13.75 17.91 -12.51
N GLU A 111 14.58 17.11 -13.20
CA GLU A 111 15.48 17.61 -14.25
C GLU A 111 14.70 18.24 -15.41
N PHE A 112 13.64 17.57 -15.87
CA PHE A 112 12.77 18.10 -16.90
C PHE A 112 12.09 19.40 -16.45
N ALA A 113 11.58 19.47 -15.23
CA ALA A 113 10.98 20.68 -14.67
C ALA A 113 12.00 21.83 -14.57
N GLN A 114 13.24 21.55 -14.19
CA GLN A 114 14.31 22.55 -14.16
C GLN A 114 14.60 23.10 -15.55
N ILE A 115 14.74 22.22 -16.56
CA ILE A 115 14.99 22.62 -17.96
C ILE A 115 13.77 23.37 -18.52
N SER A 116 12.56 22.87 -18.24
CA SER A 116 11.30 23.46 -18.66
C SER A 116 11.09 24.84 -18.05
N ASN A 117 11.39 25.03 -16.77
CA ASN A 117 11.30 26.32 -16.09
C ASN A 117 12.36 27.31 -16.60
N GLY A 118 13.59 26.86 -16.84
CA GLY A 118 14.65 27.70 -17.42
C GLY A 118 14.42 28.06 -18.89
N ARG A 119 13.60 27.28 -19.61
CA ARG A 119 13.16 27.54 -20.98
C ARG A 119 11.70 27.97 -21.06
N SER A 120 11.08 28.28 -19.92
CA SER A 120 9.66 28.60 -19.94
C SER A 120 9.49 29.89 -20.74
N LEU A 121 8.46 29.85 -21.57
CA LEU A 121 8.16 30.91 -22.52
C LEU A 121 7.95 32.25 -21.78
N GLU A 122 7.40 32.17 -20.56
CA GLU A 122 7.23 33.26 -19.61
C GLU A 122 8.56 33.84 -19.10
N VAL A 123 9.49 32.99 -18.63
CA VAL A 123 10.83 33.44 -18.17
C VAL A 123 11.59 34.13 -19.31
N THR A 124 11.49 33.60 -20.52
CA THR A 124 12.10 34.19 -21.72
C THR A 124 11.49 35.57 -22.02
N SER A 125 10.16 35.71 -21.91
CA SER A 125 9.46 36.99 -22.08
C SER A 125 9.91 38.03 -21.06
N ASN A 126 9.95 37.65 -19.78
CA ASN A 126 10.36 38.53 -18.69
C ASN A 126 11.81 39.00 -18.84
N LEU A 127 12.74 38.10 -19.18
CA LEU A 127 14.14 38.47 -19.43
C LEU A 127 14.27 39.41 -20.63
N MET A 128 13.48 39.19 -21.68
CA MET A 128 13.43 40.07 -22.84
C MET A 128 12.93 41.46 -22.47
N GLN A 129 11.93 41.55 -21.58
CA GLN A 129 11.41 42.82 -21.06
C GLN A 129 12.47 43.58 -20.26
N VAL A 130 13.19 42.91 -19.36
CA VAL A 130 14.30 43.51 -18.60
C VAL A 130 15.37 44.07 -19.54
N ALA A 131 15.82 43.27 -20.51
CA ALA A 131 16.83 43.70 -21.48
C ALA A 131 16.35 44.78 -22.46
N MET A 132 15.03 44.97 -22.62
CA MET A 132 14.47 46.11 -23.36
C MET A 132 14.50 47.37 -22.52
N THR A 133 14.08 47.29 -21.25
CA THR A 133 14.10 48.42 -20.32
C THR A 133 15.51 48.96 -20.13
N GLU A 134 16.50 48.08 -19.90
CA GLU A 134 17.92 48.47 -19.80
C GLU A 134 18.40 49.19 -21.06
N MET A 135 18.07 48.67 -22.25
CA MET A 135 18.45 49.31 -23.50
C MET A 135 17.72 50.63 -23.78
N ASP A 136 16.49 50.79 -23.31
CA ASP A 136 15.75 52.04 -23.40
C ASP A 136 16.33 53.10 -22.47
N GLU A 137 16.71 52.72 -21.25
CA GLU A 137 17.42 53.59 -20.30
C GLU A 137 18.75 54.07 -20.90
N GLU A 138 19.58 53.15 -21.42
CA GLU A 138 20.83 53.55 -22.08
C GLU A 138 20.62 54.41 -23.35
N ALA A 139 19.48 54.29 -24.03
CA ALA A 139 19.15 55.13 -25.18
C ALA A 139 18.70 56.53 -24.72
N ASP A 140 18.00 56.62 -23.59
CA ASP A 140 17.57 57.87 -22.98
C ASP A 140 18.76 58.63 -22.35
N GLU A 141 19.76 57.92 -21.83
CA GLU A 141 21.05 58.50 -21.45
C GLU A 141 21.76 59.14 -22.64
N LEU A 142 21.85 58.44 -23.78
CA LEU A 142 22.43 59.00 -25.02
C LEU A 142 21.65 60.24 -25.50
N ALA A 143 20.32 60.22 -25.39
CA ALA A 143 19.49 61.36 -25.74
C ALA A 143 19.73 62.57 -24.82
N THR A 144 19.97 62.31 -23.53
CA THR A 144 20.28 63.33 -22.53
C THR A 144 21.66 63.94 -22.78
N GLN A 145 22.70 63.11 -22.98
CA GLN A 145 24.04 63.57 -23.34
C GLN A 145 24.03 64.40 -24.62
N PHE A 146 23.25 64.03 -25.64
CA PHE A 146 23.12 64.84 -26.86
C PHE A 146 22.44 66.19 -26.59
N LYS A 147 21.39 66.20 -25.78
CA LYS A 147 20.67 67.43 -25.39
C LYS A 147 21.57 68.40 -24.62
N ASP A 148 22.43 67.87 -23.76
CA ASP A 148 23.37 68.65 -22.94
C ASP A 148 24.64 69.03 -23.72
N LYS A 149 24.72 68.66 -25.01
CA LYS A 149 25.87 68.86 -25.92
C LYS A 149 27.15 68.10 -25.47
N GLU A 150 26.93 67.04 -24.69
CA GLU A 150 27.84 65.96 -24.28
C GLU A 150 28.60 65.35 -25.46
N ILE A 151 27.80 65.03 -26.48
CA ILE A 151 28.17 64.26 -27.66
C ILE A 151 27.66 64.97 -28.93
N ASP A 152 28.35 64.76 -30.06
CA ASP A 152 27.94 65.32 -31.35
C ASP A 152 26.85 64.48 -32.03
N TYR A 153 26.24 65.03 -33.09
CA TYR A 153 25.19 64.34 -33.84
C TYR A 153 25.65 63.00 -34.44
N THR A 154 26.91 62.91 -34.89
CA THR A 154 27.42 61.68 -35.51
C THR A 154 27.65 60.56 -34.50
N ALA A 155 28.06 60.92 -33.28
CA ALA A 155 28.23 60.05 -32.13
C ALA A 155 26.89 59.65 -31.50
N PHE A 156 25.85 60.48 -31.60
CA PHE A 156 24.49 60.17 -31.12
C PHE A 156 23.69 59.31 -32.11
N SER A 157 23.59 59.74 -33.36
CA SER A 157 22.60 59.26 -34.33
C SER A 157 22.64 57.75 -34.55
N ARG A 158 23.85 57.21 -34.80
CA ARG A 158 24.04 55.79 -35.13
C ARG A 158 23.73 54.86 -33.94
N PRO A 159 24.31 55.03 -32.74
CA PRO A 159 24.01 54.15 -31.60
C PRO A 159 22.57 54.31 -31.10
N PHE A 160 22.01 55.53 -31.08
CA PHE A 160 20.63 55.74 -30.65
C PHE A 160 19.63 55.00 -31.55
N LEU A 161 19.75 55.16 -32.87
CA LEU A 161 18.90 54.45 -33.84
C LEU A 161 19.11 52.94 -33.75
N ALA A 162 20.34 52.46 -33.55
CA ALA A 162 20.60 51.03 -33.38
C ALA A 162 19.90 50.46 -32.13
N LYS A 163 19.97 51.16 -30.99
CA LYS A 163 19.33 50.75 -29.74
C LYS A 163 17.80 50.75 -29.86
N LYS A 164 17.18 51.86 -30.31
CA LYS A 164 15.71 51.94 -30.48
C LYS A 164 15.19 50.90 -31.49
N ASN A 165 15.89 50.67 -32.60
CA ASN A 165 15.52 49.60 -33.54
C ASN A 165 15.57 48.20 -32.89
N LEU A 166 16.57 47.93 -32.06
CA LEU A 166 16.69 46.65 -31.37
C LEU A 166 15.60 46.48 -30.31
N VAL A 167 15.30 47.53 -29.52
CA VAL A 167 14.19 47.54 -28.57
C VAL A 167 12.85 47.25 -29.27
N HIS A 168 12.54 47.96 -30.36
CA HIS A 168 11.29 47.72 -31.10
C HIS A 168 11.20 46.30 -31.68
N LYS A 169 12.30 45.76 -32.22
CA LYS A 169 12.36 44.36 -32.69
C LYS A 169 12.12 43.39 -31.54
N ARG A 170 12.69 43.66 -30.35
CA ARG A 170 12.50 42.81 -29.18
C ARG A 170 11.06 42.90 -28.66
N LYS A 171 10.45 44.08 -28.69
CA LYS A 171 9.07 44.31 -28.28
C LYS A 171 8.08 43.51 -29.11
N VAL A 172 8.19 43.58 -30.44
CA VAL A 172 7.34 42.78 -31.35
C VAL A 172 7.48 41.28 -31.07
N LYS A 173 8.70 40.81 -30.76
CA LYS A 173 8.94 39.41 -30.42
C LYS A 173 8.35 39.03 -29.05
N ALA A 174 8.49 39.88 -28.03
CA ALA A 174 7.92 39.67 -26.69
C ALA A 174 6.38 39.70 -26.70
N ASP A 175 5.79 40.63 -27.46
CA ASP A 175 4.34 40.72 -27.66
C ASP A 175 3.81 39.45 -28.34
N ARG A 176 4.51 38.96 -29.37
CA ARG A 176 4.16 37.69 -30.04
C ARG A 176 4.30 36.49 -29.10
N LEU A 177 5.31 36.49 -28.24
CA LEU A 177 5.53 35.45 -27.24
C LEU A 177 4.40 35.41 -26.22
N SER A 178 3.98 36.58 -25.74
CA SER A 178 2.89 36.76 -24.78
C SER A 178 1.55 36.35 -25.39
N GLU A 179 1.32 36.64 -26.67
CA GLU A 179 0.15 36.16 -27.42
C GLU A 179 0.12 34.63 -27.53
N MET A 180 1.27 33.98 -27.71
CA MET A 180 1.38 32.51 -27.74
C MET A 180 1.09 31.90 -26.36
N LEU A 181 1.63 32.48 -25.28
CA LEU A 181 1.33 32.09 -23.89
C LEU A 181 -0.16 32.16 -23.60
N GLN A 182 -0.82 33.29 -23.93
CA GLN A 182 -2.26 33.47 -23.71
C GLN A 182 -3.13 32.48 -24.49
N ARG A 183 -2.63 31.94 -25.61
CA ARG A 183 -3.32 30.91 -26.41
C ARG A 183 -3.11 29.51 -25.87
N GLU A 184 -1.97 29.21 -25.25
CA GLU A 184 -1.74 27.96 -24.53
C GLU A 184 -2.52 27.91 -23.20
N ASP A 185 -2.64 29.05 -22.51
CA ASP A 185 -3.37 29.18 -21.24
C ASP A 185 -4.90 29.26 -21.42
N GLN A 186 -5.37 29.53 -22.64
CA GLN A 186 -6.76 29.24 -22.97
C GLN A 186 -6.89 27.72 -23.05
N PRO A 187 -7.73 27.07 -22.21
CA PRO A 187 -8.04 25.67 -22.40
C PRO A 187 -8.67 25.56 -23.77
N ASN A 188 -7.87 25.15 -24.75
CA ASN A 188 -8.35 24.88 -26.07
C ASN A 188 -9.45 23.85 -25.88
N ARG A 189 -10.67 24.29 -26.18
CA ARG A 189 -11.91 23.53 -26.11
C ARG A 189 -11.85 22.51 -27.23
N ILE A 190 -10.87 21.60 -27.13
CA ILE A 190 -10.84 20.39 -27.90
C ILE A 190 -12.04 19.64 -27.34
N GLU A 191 -13.10 19.61 -28.14
CA GLU A 191 -14.07 18.52 -28.13
C GLU A 191 -13.28 17.23 -28.38
N SER A 192 -12.55 16.79 -27.36
CA SER A 192 -12.10 15.43 -27.29
C SER A 192 -13.40 14.65 -27.16
N TYR A 193 -13.73 13.93 -28.23
CA TYR A 193 -14.60 12.78 -28.20
C TYR A 193 -14.00 11.71 -27.27
N THR A 194 -13.75 12.04 -26.00
CA THR A 194 -13.80 11.07 -24.92
C THR A 194 -15.28 10.78 -24.78
N ARG A 195 -15.76 9.80 -25.55
CA ARG A 195 -16.91 9.03 -25.13
C ARG A 195 -16.70 8.74 -23.64
N PRO A 196 -17.66 9.06 -22.76
CA PRO A 196 -17.60 8.48 -21.43
C PRO A 196 -17.60 6.98 -21.69
N ILE A 197 -16.51 6.30 -21.33
CA ILE A 197 -16.60 4.88 -21.08
C ILE A 197 -17.60 4.82 -19.92
N SER A 198 -18.88 4.61 -20.27
CA SER A 198 -19.82 3.98 -19.34
C SER A 198 -19.13 2.70 -18.96
N MET A 199 -18.51 2.72 -17.78
CA MET A 199 -18.21 1.50 -17.05
C MET A 199 -19.49 0.68 -17.09
N PRO A 200 -19.45 -0.58 -17.58
CA PRO A 200 -20.61 -1.43 -17.47
C PRO A 200 -20.97 -1.47 -15.99
N SER A 201 -22.16 -0.94 -15.67
CA SER A 201 -22.77 -1.15 -14.37
C SER A 201 -23.04 -2.65 -14.29
N GLY A 202 -22.09 -3.33 -13.65
CA GLY A 202 -21.88 -4.76 -13.82
C GLY A 202 -20.57 -5.11 -13.15
N VAL A 203 -20.50 -4.87 -11.83
CA VAL A 203 -19.53 -5.52 -10.97
C VAL A 203 -20.18 -6.81 -10.48
N PRO A 204 -20.06 -7.97 -11.16
CA PRO A 204 -20.04 -9.22 -10.46
C PRO A 204 -18.61 -9.44 -9.97
N ASN A 205 -18.51 -9.85 -8.71
CA ASN A 205 -17.29 -10.24 -8.01
C ASN A 205 -16.31 -9.11 -7.67
N ALA A 206 -16.53 -8.59 -6.46
CA ALA A 206 -15.45 -8.50 -5.49
C ALA A 206 -14.44 -9.62 -5.73
N ALA A 207 -13.16 -9.26 -5.90
CA ALA A 207 -12.08 -10.23 -5.87
C ALA A 207 -12.32 -11.15 -4.67
N PRO A 208 -12.32 -12.48 -4.84
CA PRO A 208 -12.39 -13.35 -3.69
C PRO A 208 -11.12 -13.05 -2.90
N TYR A 209 -11.27 -12.28 -1.82
CA TYR A 209 -10.43 -12.49 -0.66
C TYR A 209 -10.36 -14.00 -0.48
N PRO A 210 -9.17 -14.59 -0.27
CA PRO A 210 -9.13 -15.98 0.14
C PRO A 210 -10.07 -16.06 1.32
N ASP A 211 -11.22 -16.72 1.10
CA ASP A 211 -12.11 -17.07 2.16
C ASP A 211 -11.23 -17.91 3.06
N ILE A 212 -10.82 -17.32 4.17
CA ILE A 212 -10.38 -18.09 5.31
C ILE A 212 -11.70 -18.70 5.78
N SER A 213 -12.18 -19.68 5.00
CA SER A 213 -13.08 -20.69 5.46
C SER A 213 -12.29 -21.28 6.62
N ARG A 214 -12.57 -20.73 7.80
CA ARG A 214 -12.36 -21.42 9.06
C ARG A 214 -13.16 -22.68 8.86
N HIS A 215 -12.49 -23.70 8.32
CA HIS A 215 -12.84 -25.07 8.58
C HIS A 215 -12.74 -25.18 10.10
N SER A 216 -13.87 -24.87 10.74
CA SER A 216 -14.15 -25.25 12.10
C SER A 216 -14.23 -26.77 12.08
N PHE A 217 -13.06 -27.41 12.15
CA PHE A 217 -12.96 -28.76 12.66
C PHE A 217 -12.89 -28.61 14.19
N TRP A 218 -14.05 -28.35 14.76
CA TRP A 218 -14.40 -28.56 16.16
C TRP A 218 -15.85 -29.00 16.18
#